data_AF-A0A369NYX2-F1
#
_entry.id   AF-A0A369NYX2-F1
#
_cell.length_a   1.000
_cell.length_b   1.000
_cell.length_c   1.000
_cell.angle_alpha   90.00
_cell.angle_beta   90.00
_cell.angle_gamma   90.00
#
_symmetry.space_group_name_H-M   'P 1'
#
loop_
_entity.id
_entity.type
_entity.pdbx_description
1 polymer ?
#
loop_
_entity_poly.entity_id
_entity_poly.type
_entity_poly.pdbx_seq_one_letter_code
_entity_poly.pdbx_strand_id
1 'polypeptide(L)'
;MGFLDGIADIAIRGVVGYASSISEAKEAAETLAIAESQDGWISAEAFLAAYDVRIYDLQNDQYDIKIMKDRDFAGGYVLWNKARDCYHTGIGSDVYKKVERHFKGYGNESVFADSESGDEFVVSLFRLENTEYDDLQELGNALRKEFGQYPTCAVCEEGESSDTSTQHGILGLLGRLFG
;
A
#
# COMPACT_ATOMS: atom_id res chain seq x y z
N MET A 1 7.01 -13.13 14.15
CA MET A 1 7.89 -13.56 13.04
C MET A 1 7.83 -12.47 11.98
N GLY A 2 8.96 -12.00 11.48
CA GLY A 2 9.01 -10.88 10.53
C GLY A 2 8.50 -11.28 9.14
N PHE A 3 7.90 -10.34 8.41
CA PHE A 3 7.41 -10.52 7.04
C PHE A 3 8.45 -11.17 6.11
N LEU A 4 9.72 -10.78 6.24
CA LEU A 4 10.86 -11.31 5.47
C LEU A 4 11.21 -12.77 5.81
N ASP A 5 11.02 -13.19 7.06
CA ASP A 5 11.27 -14.58 7.50
C ASP A 5 10.26 -15.54 6.86
N GLY A 6 9.04 -15.03 6.67
CA GLY A 6 7.97 -15.73 5.97
C GLY A 6 8.18 -15.88 4.45
N ILE A 7 8.86 -14.94 3.81
CA ILE A 7 9.26 -15.03 2.40
C ILE A 7 10.37 -16.10 2.24
N ALA A 8 11.31 -16.14 3.19
CA ALA A 8 12.38 -17.13 3.20
C ALA A 8 11.85 -18.58 3.30
N ASP A 9 10.83 -18.85 4.14
CA ASP A 9 10.23 -20.20 4.23
C ASP A 9 9.53 -20.64 2.93
N ILE A 10 8.85 -19.72 2.23
CA ILE A 10 8.24 -20.00 0.92
C ILE A 10 9.30 -20.30 -0.13
N ALA A 11 10.40 -19.53 -0.13
CA ALA A 11 11.55 -19.77 -1.00
C ALA A 11 12.24 -21.11 -0.71
N ILE A 12 12.23 -21.57 0.54
CA ILE A 12 12.83 -22.85 0.96
C ILE A 12 11.95 -24.05 0.55
N ARG A 13 10.62 -23.90 0.53
CA ARG A 13 9.69 -25.00 0.16
C ARG A 13 9.68 -25.34 -1.34
N GLY A 14 10.13 -24.44 -2.21
CA GLY A 14 10.26 -24.67 -3.65
C GLY A 14 11.69 -25.03 -4.05
N VAL A 15 11.93 -26.28 -4.42
CA VAL A 15 13.27 -26.83 -4.70
C VAL A 15 13.87 -26.28 -6.01
N VAL A 16 15.06 -25.67 -5.89
CA VAL A 16 16.18 -25.59 -6.86
C VAL A 16 15.83 -25.20 -8.31
N GLY A 17 15.57 -23.91 -8.50
CA GLY A 17 15.60 -23.18 -9.79
C GLY A 17 15.72 -21.66 -9.61
N TYR A 18 16.07 -21.23 -8.39
CA TYR A 18 15.27 -20.25 -7.65
C TYR A 18 15.96 -18.87 -7.45
N ALA A 19 17.19 -18.64 -7.94
CA ALA A 19 17.98 -17.46 -7.51
C ALA A 19 17.46 -16.10 -8.01
N SER A 20 16.98 -15.99 -9.25
CA SER A 20 16.46 -14.73 -9.82
C SER A 20 15.08 -14.39 -9.25
N SER A 21 14.17 -15.36 -9.19
CA SER A 21 12.82 -15.18 -8.66
C SER A 21 12.79 -14.90 -7.15
N ILE A 22 13.74 -15.44 -6.38
CA ILE A 22 13.94 -15.07 -4.97
C ILE A 22 14.35 -13.61 -4.85
N SER A 23 15.24 -13.14 -5.72
CA SER A 23 15.73 -11.76 -5.67
C SER A 23 14.60 -10.78 -5.99
N GLU A 24 13.82 -11.05 -7.05
CA GLU A 24 12.63 -10.27 -7.41
C GLU A 24 11.55 -10.30 -6.30
N ALA A 25 11.29 -11.47 -5.71
CA ALA A 25 10.35 -11.60 -4.60
C ALA A 25 10.81 -10.86 -3.34
N LYS A 26 12.12 -10.86 -3.09
CA LYS A 26 12.73 -10.13 -1.97
C LYS A 26 12.65 -8.61 -2.19
N GLU A 27 12.99 -8.12 -3.38
CA GLU A 27 12.88 -6.70 -3.72
C GLU A 27 11.42 -6.20 -3.65
N ALA A 28 10.47 -7.00 -4.12
CA ALA A 28 9.05 -6.71 -3.99
C ALA A 28 8.61 -6.68 -2.51
N ALA A 29 9.08 -7.63 -1.71
CA ALA A 29 8.81 -7.66 -0.28
C ALA A 29 9.39 -6.43 0.44
N GLU A 30 10.61 -6.02 0.11
CA GLU A 30 11.24 -4.80 0.65
C GLU A 30 10.44 -3.55 0.26
N THR A 31 9.98 -3.46 -0.99
CA THR A 31 9.14 -2.35 -1.46
C THR A 31 7.83 -2.27 -0.69
N LEU A 32 7.14 -3.40 -0.48
CA LEU A 32 5.91 -3.44 0.31
C LEU A 32 6.16 -3.17 1.80
N ALA A 33 7.30 -3.61 2.33
CA ALA A 33 7.70 -3.29 3.71
C ALA A 33 7.91 -1.79 3.90
N ILE A 34 8.35 -1.06 2.87
CA ILE A 34 8.37 0.40 2.89
C ILE A 34 6.94 0.95 2.95
N ALA A 35 6.03 0.46 2.12
CA ALA A 35 4.62 0.91 2.15
C ALA A 35 3.93 0.62 3.49
N GLU A 36 4.33 -0.44 4.17
CA GLU A 36 3.83 -0.84 5.49
C GLU A 36 4.54 -0.13 6.65
N SER A 37 5.70 0.46 6.40
CA SER A 37 6.26 1.42 7.35
C SER A 37 5.29 2.59 7.36
N GLN A 38 4.80 2.95 8.55
CA GLN A 38 3.70 3.91 8.70
C GLN A 38 4.07 5.33 8.20
N ASP A 39 5.36 5.56 7.92
CA ASP A 39 5.94 6.76 7.30
C ASP A 39 6.26 6.60 5.80
N GLY A 40 6.12 5.39 5.26
CA GLY A 40 6.56 5.04 3.93
C GLY A 40 5.44 5.16 2.90
N TRP A 41 5.76 5.85 1.82
CA TRP A 41 4.93 6.02 0.65
C TRP A 41 5.63 5.39 -0.54
N ILE A 42 4.94 4.51 -1.26
CA ILE A 42 5.43 3.97 -2.53
C ILE A 42 4.51 4.40 -3.67
N SER A 43 5.01 4.52 -4.89
CA SER A 43 4.15 4.80 -6.04
C SER A 43 3.17 3.65 -6.30
N ALA A 44 2.00 3.97 -6.87
CA ALA A 44 1.05 2.96 -7.30
C ALA A 44 1.67 1.96 -8.29
N GLU A 45 2.55 2.43 -9.18
CA GLU A 45 3.32 1.57 -10.08
C GLU A 45 4.23 0.59 -9.33
N ALA A 46 4.99 1.08 -8.36
CA ALA A 46 5.86 0.22 -7.54
C ALA A 46 5.05 -0.80 -6.73
N PHE A 47 3.89 -0.38 -6.19
CA PHE A 47 2.96 -1.27 -5.51
C PHE A 47 2.45 -2.38 -6.45
N LEU A 48 1.96 -2.00 -7.63
CA LEU A 48 1.40 -2.95 -8.61
C LEU A 48 2.47 -3.91 -9.13
N ALA A 49 3.69 -3.41 -9.38
CA ALA A 49 4.82 -4.24 -9.77
C ALA A 49 5.18 -5.24 -8.66
N ALA A 50 5.31 -4.79 -7.41
CA ALA A 50 5.61 -5.65 -6.26
C ALA A 50 4.49 -6.68 -5.99
N TYR A 51 3.23 -6.29 -6.16
CA TYR A 51 2.09 -7.17 -5.96
C TYR A 51 1.90 -8.19 -7.09
N ASP A 52 2.24 -7.86 -8.33
CA ASP A 52 2.15 -8.78 -9.46
C ASP A 52 3.36 -9.71 -9.60
N VAL A 53 4.37 -9.62 -8.71
CA VAL A 53 5.45 -10.60 -8.66
C VAL A 53 4.89 -12.01 -8.43
N ARG A 54 5.20 -12.91 -9.36
CA ARG A 54 4.80 -14.31 -9.35
C ARG A 54 6.04 -15.19 -9.29
N ILE A 55 5.96 -16.25 -8.50
CA ILE A 55 6.95 -17.32 -8.55
C ILE A 55 6.50 -18.36 -9.59
N TYR A 56 7.46 -18.86 -10.37
CA TYR A 56 7.26 -19.98 -11.28
C TYR A 56 7.03 -21.29 -10.51
N ASP A 57 5.90 -21.95 -10.74
CA ASP A 57 5.60 -23.28 -10.22
C ASP A 57 6.02 -24.35 -11.24
N LEU A 58 7.16 -25.01 -10.98
CA LEU A 58 7.67 -26.10 -11.82
C LEU A 58 6.80 -27.37 -11.77
N GLN A 59 5.88 -27.54 -10.81
CA GLN A 59 5.01 -28.73 -10.79
C GLN A 59 3.88 -28.64 -11.82
N ASN A 60 3.49 -27.43 -12.22
CA ASN A 60 2.44 -27.19 -13.22
C ASN A 60 2.94 -26.44 -14.47
N ASP A 61 4.24 -26.18 -14.57
CA ASP A 61 4.90 -25.42 -15.66
C ASP A 61 4.25 -24.04 -15.89
N GLN A 62 3.83 -23.38 -14.80
CA GLN A 62 3.04 -22.15 -14.82
C GLN A 62 3.48 -21.14 -13.75
N TYR A 63 3.42 -19.85 -14.06
CA TYR A 63 3.65 -18.74 -13.12
C TYR A 63 2.39 -18.48 -12.26
N ASP A 64 2.04 -19.41 -11.37
CA ASP A 64 0.71 -19.39 -10.73
C ASP A 64 0.69 -18.90 -9.27
N ILE A 65 1.83 -18.81 -8.58
CA ILE A 65 1.85 -18.44 -7.16
C ILE A 65 2.07 -16.94 -7.00
N LYS A 66 0.98 -16.20 -6.78
CA LYS A 66 1.02 -14.81 -6.28
C LYS A 66 1.32 -14.81 -4.78
N ILE A 67 2.60 -14.72 -4.42
CA ILE A 67 3.08 -14.73 -3.01
C ILE A 67 2.28 -13.74 -2.16
N MET A 68 2.03 -12.54 -2.69
CA MET A 68 1.42 -11.44 -1.95
C MET A 68 -0.07 -11.68 -1.66
N LYS A 69 -0.74 -12.55 -2.40
CA LYS A 69 -2.12 -12.96 -2.11
C LYS A 69 -2.21 -13.84 -0.87
N ASP A 70 -1.21 -14.69 -0.64
CA ASP A 70 -1.14 -15.55 0.55
C ASP A 70 -0.63 -14.79 1.80
N ARG A 71 -0.07 -13.59 1.60
CA ARG A 71 0.45 -12.69 2.64
C ARG A 71 -0.43 -11.46 2.88
N ASP A 72 -1.61 -11.44 2.26
CA ASP A 72 -2.59 -10.38 2.48
C ASP A 72 -3.01 -10.34 3.96
N PHE A 73 -3.51 -9.19 4.39
CA PHE A 73 -3.71 -8.93 5.81
C PHE A 73 -4.91 -8.02 6.08
N ALA A 74 -5.40 -8.15 7.31
CA ALA A 74 -6.42 -7.25 7.85
C ALA A 74 -5.79 -5.92 8.26
N GLY A 75 -6.31 -4.82 7.72
CA GLY A 75 -5.79 -3.50 7.99
C GLY A 75 -6.47 -2.37 7.21
N GLY A 76 -5.75 -1.26 7.09
CA GLY A 76 -6.14 -0.07 6.37
C GLY A 76 -5.15 0.31 5.27
N TYR A 77 -5.58 1.16 4.35
CA TYR A 77 -4.74 1.73 3.30
C TYR A 77 -5.13 3.18 3.03
N VAL A 78 -4.15 3.94 2.56
CA VAL A 78 -4.30 5.33 2.13
C VAL A 78 -3.72 5.44 0.73
N LEU A 79 -4.52 5.94 -0.21
CA LEU A 79 -4.11 6.30 -1.55
C LEU A 79 -4.10 7.82 -1.64
N TRP A 80 -2.96 8.43 -1.94
CA TRP A 80 -2.86 9.86 -2.12
C TRP A 80 -2.65 10.17 -3.60
N ASN A 81 -3.58 10.93 -4.18
CA ASN A 81 -3.42 11.53 -5.49
C ASN A 81 -2.62 12.83 -5.33
N LYS A 82 -1.35 12.81 -5.76
CA LYS A 82 -0.48 13.99 -5.66
C LYS A 82 -0.88 15.12 -6.60
N ALA A 83 -1.49 14.80 -7.75
CA ALA A 83 -1.90 15.80 -8.73
C ALA A 83 -3.05 16.68 -8.21
N ARG A 84 -3.90 16.12 -7.35
CA ARG A 84 -5.10 16.78 -6.81
C ARG A 84 -5.07 17.03 -5.31
N ASP A 85 -3.97 16.64 -4.66
CA ASP A 85 -3.80 16.64 -3.20
C ASP A 85 -5.02 16.05 -2.45
N CYS A 86 -5.49 14.89 -2.91
CA CYS A 86 -6.68 14.24 -2.37
C CYS A 86 -6.35 12.82 -1.88
N TYR A 87 -6.96 12.41 -0.78
CA TYR A 87 -6.70 11.12 -0.13
C TYR A 87 -7.93 10.22 -0.18
N HIS A 88 -7.71 8.96 -0.56
CA HIS A 88 -8.68 7.88 -0.49
C HIS A 88 -8.25 6.88 0.58
N THR A 89 -9.05 6.76 1.62
CA THR A 89 -8.80 5.83 2.73
C THR A 89 -9.75 4.64 2.66
N GLY A 90 -9.27 3.47 3.07
CA GLY A 90 -10.08 2.27 3.12
C GLY A 90 -9.56 1.24 4.10
N ILE A 91 -10.41 0.26 4.41
CA ILE A 91 -10.10 -0.87 5.31
C ILE A 91 -10.52 -2.19 4.68
N GLY A 92 -9.89 -3.29 5.07
CA GLY A 92 -10.28 -4.63 4.62
C GLY A 92 -9.52 -5.74 5.32
N SER A 93 -10.03 -6.97 5.14
CA SER A 93 -9.32 -8.20 5.50
C SER A 93 -8.20 -8.57 4.51
N ASP A 94 -8.33 -8.07 3.28
CA ASP A 94 -7.44 -8.31 2.14
C ASP A 94 -6.97 -6.93 1.61
N VAL A 95 -6.12 -6.24 2.36
CA VAL A 95 -5.68 -4.87 2.03
C VAL A 95 -4.99 -4.78 0.67
N TYR A 96 -4.03 -5.65 0.37
CA TYR A 96 -3.28 -5.57 -0.89
C TYR A 96 -4.21 -5.74 -2.10
N LYS A 97 -5.07 -6.75 -2.05
CA LYS A 97 -6.07 -7.02 -3.09
C LYS A 97 -7.06 -5.86 -3.25
N LYS A 98 -7.44 -5.17 -2.17
CA LYS A 98 -8.31 -3.99 -2.26
C LYS A 98 -7.62 -2.84 -2.97
N VAL A 99 -6.38 -2.56 -2.64
CA VAL A 99 -5.58 -1.52 -3.31
C VAL A 99 -5.43 -1.82 -4.80
N GLU A 100 -5.05 -3.06 -5.16
CA GLU A 100 -4.98 -3.50 -6.56
C GLU A 100 -6.30 -3.27 -7.31
N ARG A 101 -7.44 -3.58 -6.68
CA ARG A 101 -8.77 -3.41 -7.30
C ARG A 101 -9.10 -1.97 -7.62
N HIS A 102 -8.64 -1.00 -6.83
CA HIS A 102 -8.83 0.43 -7.15
C HIS A 102 -8.16 0.78 -8.47
N PHE A 103 -6.91 0.36 -8.68
CA PHE A 103 -6.17 0.64 -9.91
C PHE A 103 -6.59 -0.23 -11.11
N LYS A 104 -7.36 -1.30 -10.89
CA LYS A 104 -7.94 -2.14 -11.96
C LYS A 104 -9.40 -1.78 -12.31
N GLY A 105 -9.97 -0.73 -11.71
CA GLY A 105 -11.34 -0.30 -11.98
C GLY A 105 -12.44 -1.13 -11.34
N TYR A 106 -12.09 -2.05 -10.41
CA TYR A 106 -13.06 -2.83 -9.63
C TYR A 106 -13.31 -2.24 -8.23
N GLY A 107 -12.64 -1.12 -7.90
CA GLY A 107 -12.76 -0.41 -6.63
C GLY A 107 -13.55 0.91 -6.77
N ASN A 108 -12.97 1.99 -6.27
CA ASN A 108 -13.50 3.35 -6.44
C ASN A 108 -13.25 3.83 -7.87
N GLU A 109 -14.33 4.08 -8.60
CA GLU A 109 -14.30 4.51 -10.00
C GLU A 109 -13.56 5.84 -10.20
N SER A 110 -13.64 6.78 -9.24
CA SER A 110 -12.94 8.06 -9.35
C SER A 110 -11.43 7.90 -9.22
N VAL A 111 -10.97 7.04 -8.30
CA VAL A 111 -9.53 6.71 -8.18
C VAL A 111 -9.02 6.08 -9.47
N PHE A 112 -9.80 5.17 -10.07
CA PHE A 112 -9.44 4.53 -11.33
C PHE A 112 -9.38 5.54 -12.48
N ALA A 113 -10.40 6.39 -12.63
CA ALA A 113 -10.46 7.39 -13.69
C ALA A 113 -9.29 8.39 -13.61
N ASP A 114 -8.95 8.84 -12.41
CA ASP A 114 -7.83 9.75 -12.20
C ASP A 114 -6.49 9.05 -12.46
N SER A 115 -6.34 7.78 -12.04
CA SER A 115 -5.15 6.98 -12.34
C SER A 115 -4.97 6.71 -13.85
N GLU A 116 -6.04 6.38 -14.57
CA GLU A 116 -6.04 6.19 -16.02
C GLU A 116 -5.78 7.52 -16.77
N SER A 117 -6.13 8.65 -16.16
CA SER A 117 -5.83 9.98 -16.70
C SER A 117 -4.35 10.35 -16.56
N GLY A 118 -3.58 9.55 -15.81
CA GLY A 118 -2.15 9.76 -15.57
C GLY A 118 -1.82 10.52 -14.29
N ASP A 119 -2.77 10.69 -13.37
CA ASP A 119 -2.48 11.29 -12.06
C ASP A 119 -1.52 10.39 -11.25
N GLU A 120 -0.54 10.99 -10.58
CA GLU A 120 0.41 10.24 -9.76
C GLU A 120 -0.22 9.86 -8.42
N PHE A 121 -0.34 8.55 -8.18
CA PHE A 121 -0.79 7.99 -6.91
C PHE A 121 0.37 7.43 -6.10
N VAL A 122 0.34 7.67 -4.79
CA VAL A 122 1.17 6.97 -3.82
C VAL A 122 0.32 6.24 -2.80
N VAL A 123 0.87 5.14 -2.27
CA VAL A 123 0.18 4.17 -1.43
C VAL A 123 0.94 4.03 -0.12
N SER A 124 0.20 4.04 0.98
CA SER A 124 0.66 3.65 2.32
C SER A 124 -0.32 2.66 2.95
N LEU A 125 0.21 1.68 3.69
CA LEU A 125 -0.50 0.49 4.15
C LEU A 125 -0.34 0.33 5.66
N PHE A 126 -1.41 -0.07 6.34
CA PHE A 126 -1.45 -0.17 7.80
C PHE A 126 -1.97 -1.56 8.19
N ARG A 127 -1.08 -2.44 8.67
CA ARG A 127 -1.48 -3.73 9.27
C ARG A 127 -2.16 -3.48 10.62
N LEU A 128 -3.34 -4.05 10.84
CA LEU A 128 -4.06 -3.88 12.11
C LEU A 128 -3.21 -4.33 13.31
N GLU A 129 -2.52 -5.47 13.19
CA GLU A 129 -1.62 -6.02 14.21
C GLU A 129 -0.42 -5.13 14.58
N ASN A 130 -0.07 -4.17 13.71
CA ASN A 130 1.01 -3.20 13.95
C ASN A 130 0.46 -1.83 14.37
N THR A 131 -0.84 -1.72 14.65
CA THR A 131 -1.48 -0.49 15.11
C THR A 131 -1.97 -0.62 16.54
N GLU A 132 -2.30 0.51 17.16
CA GLU A 132 -2.88 0.54 18.51
C GLU A 132 -4.36 0.13 18.54
N TYR A 133 -4.98 -0.07 17.37
CA TYR A 133 -6.41 -0.33 17.25
C TYR A 133 -6.71 -1.82 17.34
N ASP A 134 -7.78 -2.15 18.08
CA ASP A 134 -8.21 -3.53 18.26
C ASP A 134 -9.06 -4.04 17.09
N ASP A 135 -9.69 -3.14 16.33
CA ASP A 135 -10.55 -3.49 15.21
C ASP A 135 -10.39 -2.61 13.96
N LEU A 136 -10.82 -3.16 12.81
CA LEU A 136 -10.73 -2.49 11.52
C LEU A 136 -11.58 -1.22 11.44
N GLN A 137 -12.69 -1.15 12.20
CA GLN A 137 -13.59 -0.02 12.13
C GLN A 137 -12.97 1.19 12.83
N GLU A 138 -12.33 1.00 13.98
CA GLU A 138 -11.57 2.03 14.68
C GLU A 138 -10.40 2.53 13.84
N LEU A 139 -9.59 1.63 13.28
CA LEU A 139 -8.51 2.01 12.35
C LEU A 139 -9.04 2.82 11.17
N GLY A 140 -10.15 2.39 10.56
CA GLY A 140 -10.76 3.09 9.44
C GLY A 140 -11.29 4.48 9.81
N ASN A 141 -11.84 4.64 11.02
CA ASN A 141 -12.30 5.92 11.53
C ASN A 141 -11.12 6.87 11.79
N ALA A 142 -10.02 6.36 12.34
CA ALA A 142 -8.80 7.11 12.54
C ALA A 142 -8.21 7.60 11.21
N LEU A 143 -8.06 6.69 10.23
CA LEU A 143 -7.56 7.05 8.89
C LEU A 143 -8.43 8.10 8.20
N ARG A 144 -9.77 7.98 8.29
CA ARG A 144 -10.68 8.99 7.72
C ARG A 144 -10.61 10.34 8.44
N LYS A 145 -10.43 10.33 9.75
CA LYS A 145 -10.30 11.56 10.54
C LYS A 145 -9.00 12.31 10.20
N GLU A 146 -7.95 11.55 9.90
CA GLU A 146 -6.61 12.05 9.61
C GLU A 146 -6.49 12.55 8.16
N PHE A 147 -6.77 11.68 7.19
CA PHE A 147 -6.55 11.96 5.77
C PHE A 147 -7.81 12.44 5.02
N GLY A 148 -8.99 12.30 5.62
CA GLY A 148 -10.26 12.61 4.97
C GLY A 148 -10.81 11.46 4.11
N GLN A 149 -11.72 11.82 3.20
CA GLN A 149 -12.44 10.89 2.33
C GLN A 149 -12.39 11.35 0.86
N TYR A 150 -12.30 10.40 -0.07
CA TYR A 150 -12.31 10.67 -1.50
C TYR A 150 -13.71 10.52 -2.11
N PRO A 151 -14.09 11.33 -3.11
CA PRO A 151 -13.48 12.59 -3.52
C PRO A 151 -14.08 13.73 -2.68
N THR A 152 -13.34 14.21 -1.68
CA THR A 152 -13.65 15.51 -1.07
C THR A 152 -12.58 16.47 -1.52
N CYS A 153 -12.72 17.02 -2.73
CA CYS A 153 -12.06 18.27 -3.08
C CYS A 153 -12.64 19.35 -2.14
N ALA A 154 -12.04 19.52 -0.97
CA ALA A 154 -12.07 20.82 -0.33
C ALA A 154 -11.18 21.69 -1.22
N VAL A 155 -11.79 22.64 -1.92
CA VAL A 155 -11.06 23.74 -2.54
C VAL A 155 -10.24 24.37 -1.42
N CYS A 156 -8.92 24.14 -1.41
CA CYS A 156 -8.01 24.98 -0.66
C CYS A 156 -7.98 26.30 -1.42
N GLU A 157 -8.65 27.31 -0.87
CA GLU A 157 -8.69 28.66 -1.41
C GLU A 157 -7.27 29.15 -1.73
N GLU A 158 -7.12 29.75 -2.91
CA GLU A 158 -5.90 30.41 -3.36
C GLU A 158 -5.46 31.46 -2.31
N GLY A 159 -4.26 31.25 -1.76
CA GLY A 159 -3.57 32.22 -0.92
C GLY A 159 -2.08 32.20 -1.25
N GLU A 160 -1.69 33.08 -2.17
CA GLU A 160 -0.35 33.60 -2.49
C GLU A 160 0.90 32.92 -1.89
N SER A 161 1.74 32.43 -2.81
CA SER A 161 3.18 32.72 -2.93
C SER A 161 4.00 32.91 -1.64
N SER A 162 4.90 31.97 -1.36
CA SER A 162 6.35 32.19 -1.46
C SER A 162 7.16 30.98 -0.97
N ASP A 163 8.33 30.79 -1.57
CA ASP A 163 9.36 29.83 -1.20
C ASP A 163 9.44 29.52 0.31
N THR A 164 9.35 28.25 0.66
CA THR A 164 10.32 27.56 1.53
C THR A 164 9.92 26.10 1.68
N SER A 165 10.90 25.23 1.53
CA SER A 165 10.87 23.81 1.89
C SER A 165 10.24 23.62 3.29
N THR A 166 8.93 23.41 3.32
CA THR A 166 8.23 23.10 4.57
C THR A 166 8.08 21.60 4.61
N GLN A 167 9.05 20.96 5.27
CA GLN A 167 8.87 19.67 5.91
C GLN A 167 7.68 19.81 6.87
N HIS A 168 6.46 19.62 6.38
CA HIS A 168 5.25 19.71 7.18
C HIS A 168 5.14 18.43 8.01
N GLY A 169 5.93 18.35 9.08
CA GLY A 169 5.56 17.79 10.38
C GLY A 169 4.83 16.44 10.48
N ILE A 170 4.96 15.52 9.51
CA ILE A 170 4.32 14.18 9.57
C ILE A 170 4.87 13.36 10.76
N LEU A 171 6.15 13.58 11.11
CA LEU A 171 6.84 13.00 12.27
C LEU A 171 6.21 13.34 13.63
N GLY A 172 5.43 14.42 13.73
CA GLY A 172 4.77 14.80 14.99
C GLY A 172 3.39 14.17 15.19
N LEU A 173 2.75 13.69 14.11
CA LEU A 173 1.36 13.24 14.15
C LEU A 173 1.22 11.72 14.27
N LEU A 174 2.17 10.98 13.71
CA LEU A 174 2.34 9.54 13.94
C LEU A 174 2.85 9.22 15.35
N GLY A 175 3.22 10.21 16.17
CA GLY A 175 3.47 10.00 17.60
C GLY A 175 2.23 10.07 18.49
N ARG A 176 1.05 10.38 17.92
CA ARG A 176 -0.24 10.50 18.64
C ARG A 176 -1.22 9.37 18.35
N LEU A 177 -1.18 8.84 17.14
CA LEU A 177 -1.42 7.41 16.96
C LEU A 177 -0.24 6.67 17.62
N PHE A 178 -0.17 5.38 17.89
CA PHE A 178 1.06 4.70 18.37
C PHE A 178 1.69 5.16 19.72
N GLY A 179 1.07 6.07 20.47
CA GLY A 179 1.56 6.58 21.77
C GLY A 179 0.97 5.85 22.98
#